data_AF-A0AAU3GHY1-F1
#
_entry.id   AF-A0AAU3GHY1-F1
#
_cell.length_a   1.000
_cell.length_b   1.000
_cell.length_c   1.000
_cell.angle_alpha   90.00
_cell.angle_beta   90.00
_cell.angle_gamma   90.00
#
_symmetry.space_group_name_H-M   'P 1'
#
loop_
_entity.id
_entity.type
_entity.pdbx_description
1 polymer ?
#
loop_
_entity_poly.entity_id
_entity_poly.type
_entity_poly.pdbx_seq_one_letter_code
_entity_poly.pdbx_strand_id
1 'polypeptide(L)'
;MTTTTTFGTWNNRVQDGELTVEQSVYVALGDYADDYDLDAVAADYRAAINDALPSSVSLCGDEFIGPYYAEDRDFDGYPTDEDDRLDIKAIVEGIDFWAIAAEHDTTA
;
A
#
# COMPACT_ATOMS: atom_id res chain seq x y z
N MET A 1 18.84 -6.34 15.83
CA MET A 1 18.33 -7.05 14.65
C MET A 1 16.94 -7.51 15.02
N THR A 2 15.91 -6.91 14.43
CA THR A 2 14.53 -7.31 14.67
C THR A 2 14.22 -8.53 13.79
N THR A 3 13.59 -9.55 14.36
CA THR A 3 13.07 -10.68 13.57
C THR A 3 11.83 -10.19 12.84
N THR A 4 11.87 -10.18 11.51
CA THR A 4 10.73 -9.75 10.69
C THR A 4 9.87 -10.95 10.29
N THR A 5 8.59 -10.69 10.02
CA THR A 5 7.65 -11.64 9.45
C THR A 5 6.82 -10.96 8.36
N THR A 6 6.27 -11.77 7.46
CA THR A 6 5.23 -11.30 6.54
C THR A 6 3.93 -11.10 7.31
N PHE A 7 3.32 -9.94 7.12
CA PHE A 7 1.98 -9.62 7.61
C PHE A 7 0.94 -9.99 6.55
N GLY A 8 1.36 -10.30 5.33
CA GLY A 8 0.50 -10.69 4.23
C GLY A 8 0.96 -10.06 2.93
N THR A 9 0.33 -10.48 1.84
CA THR A 9 0.57 -9.92 0.51
C THR A 9 -0.44 -8.83 0.20
N TRP A 10 -0.13 -8.00 -0.80
CA TRP A 10 -1.04 -7.02 -1.39
C TRP A 10 -2.43 -7.61 -1.66
N ASN A 11 -2.46 -8.73 -2.40
CA ASN A 11 -3.69 -9.43 -2.76
C ASN A 11 -4.55 -9.85 -1.57
N ASN A 12 -3.92 -10.32 -0.49
CA ASN A 12 -4.64 -10.81 0.68
C ASN A 12 -5.02 -9.71 1.68
N ARG A 13 -4.42 -8.53 1.57
CA ARG A 13 -4.57 -7.45 2.56
C ARG A 13 -5.28 -6.22 2.03
N VAL A 14 -5.18 -5.92 0.75
CA VAL A 14 -5.72 -4.68 0.18
C VAL A 14 -6.75 -4.99 -0.88
N GLN A 15 -6.34 -5.71 -1.92
CA GLN A 15 -7.14 -5.83 -3.15
C GLN A 15 -7.27 -7.29 -3.62
N ASP A 16 -8.48 -7.83 -3.46
CA ASP A 16 -8.79 -9.22 -3.80
C ASP A 16 -8.96 -9.37 -5.32
N GLY A 17 -7.92 -9.89 -5.96
CA GLY A 17 -7.86 -10.15 -7.40
C GLY A 17 -6.64 -9.56 -8.10
N GLU A 18 -6.02 -8.56 -7.49
CA GLU A 18 -4.77 -7.96 -7.95
C GLU A 18 -3.57 -8.48 -7.15
N LEU A 19 -2.53 -8.92 -7.85
CA LEU A 19 -1.34 -9.52 -7.23
C LEU A 19 -0.33 -8.47 -6.78
N THR A 20 -0.30 -7.31 -7.45
CA THR A 20 0.70 -6.25 -7.22
C THR A 20 0.04 -4.88 -7.19
N VAL A 21 0.76 -3.89 -6.65
CA VAL A 21 0.31 -2.49 -6.64
C VAL A 21 0.14 -1.97 -8.06
N GLU A 22 1.08 -2.28 -8.95
CA GLU A 22 1.09 -1.85 -10.35
C GLU A 22 -0.13 -2.38 -11.10
N GLN A 23 -0.52 -3.63 -10.84
CA GLN A 23 -1.76 -4.19 -11.40
C GLN A 23 -2.98 -3.40 -10.90
N SER A 24 -3.04 -3.06 -9.60
CA SER A 24 -4.12 -2.24 -9.06
C SER A 24 -4.17 -0.84 -9.67
N VAL A 25 -3.02 -0.20 -9.89
CA VAL A 25 -2.95 1.11 -10.58
C VAL A 25 -3.50 1.00 -12.00
N TYR A 26 -3.04 0.00 -12.78
CA TYR A 26 -3.51 -0.22 -14.14
C TYR A 26 -5.02 -0.48 -14.20
N VAL A 27 -5.54 -1.32 -13.30
CA VAL A 27 -6.98 -1.63 -13.22
C VAL A 27 -7.79 -0.40 -12.81
N ALA A 28 -7.28 0.41 -11.88
CA ALA A 28 -7.97 1.61 -11.41
C ALA A 28 -8.10 2.68 -12.52
N LEU A 29 -7.03 2.88 -13.31
CA LEU A 29 -7.03 3.84 -14.42
C LEU A 29 -7.84 3.34 -15.63
N GLY A 30 -7.87 2.02 -15.86
CA GLY A 30 -8.70 1.39 -16.87
C GLY A 30 -8.41 1.93 -18.28
N ASP A 31 -9.46 2.36 -18.98
CA ASP A 31 -9.37 2.87 -20.36
C ASP A 31 -8.53 4.16 -20.48
N TYR A 32 -8.27 4.85 -19.37
CA TYR A 32 -7.45 6.06 -19.34
C TYR A 32 -5.97 5.77 -19.06
N ALA A 33 -5.56 4.52 -18.88
CA ALA A 33 -4.18 4.17 -18.49
C ALA A 33 -3.11 4.76 -19.42
N ASP A 34 -3.40 4.90 -20.72
CA ASP A 34 -2.50 5.47 -21.72
C ASP A 34 -2.32 7.00 -21.59
N ASP A 35 -3.19 7.68 -20.84
CA ASP A 35 -3.13 9.12 -20.60
C ASP A 35 -2.19 9.49 -19.43
N TYR A 36 -1.66 8.51 -18.69
CA TYR A 36 -0.85 8.71 -17.49
C TYR A 36 0.53 8.04 -17.59
N ASP A 37 1.52 8.56 -16.86
CA ASP A 37 2.77 7.84 -16.60
C ASP A 37 2.54 6.77 -15.52
N LEU A 38 2.16 5.56 -15.96
CA LEU A 38 1.81 4.44 -15.06
C LEU A 38 2.93 4.05 -14.09
N ASP A 39 4.19 4.12 -14.54
CA ASP A 39 5.34 3.77 -13.70
C ASP A 39 5.53 4.82 -12.61
N ALA A 40 5.35 6.11 -12.93
CA ALA A 40 5.42 7.19 -11.96
C ALA A 40 4.24 7.15 -10.96
N VAL A 41 3.01 6.92 -11.42
CA VAL A 41 1.84 6.76 -10.55
C VAL A 41 2.04 5.59 -9.59
N ALA A 42 2.51 4.45 -10.09
CA ALA A 42 2.77 3.29 -9.24
C ALA A 42 3.89 3.56 -8.23
N ALA A 43 4.97 4.22 -8.62
CA ALA A 43 6.07 4.57 -7.72
C ALA A 43 5.61 5.48 -6.58
N ASP A 44 4.87 6.55 -6.90
CA ASP A 44 4.40 7.50 -5.90
C ASP A 44 3.30 6.92 -5.03
N TYR A 45 2.42 6.08 -5.58
CA TYR A 45 1.43 5.37 -4.77
C TYR A 45 2.09 4.41 -3.79
N ARG A 46 3.14 3.69 -4.19
CA ARG A 46 3.94 2.84 -3.28
C ARG A 46 4.66 3.65 -2.21
N ALA A 47 5.15 4.83 -2.53
CA ALA A 47 5.74 5.75 -1.56
C ALA A 47 4.68 6.20 -0.54
N ALA A 48 3.51 6.66 -1.01
CA ALA A 48 2.39 7.05 -0.16
C ALA A 48 1.92 5.91 0.75
N ILE A 49 1.88 4.67 0.25
CA ILE A 49 1.57 3.49 1.06
C ILE A 49 2.60 3.32 2.19
N ASN A 50 3.90 3.36 1.88
CA ASN A 50 4.93 3.22 2.90
C ASN A 50 4.94 4.37 3.92
N ASP A 51 4.64 5.59 3.48
CA ASP A 51 4.54 6.76 4.36
C ASP A 51 3.30 6.69 5.27
N ALA A 52 2.22 6.08 4.79
CA ALA A 52 0.99 5.89 5.55
C ALA A 52 1.06 4.69 6.52
N LEU A 53 2.00 3.77 6.35
CA LEU A 53 2.18 2.62 7.25
C LEU A 53 2.88 3.05 8.56
N PRO A 54 2.75 2.24 9.64
CA PRO A 54 3.62 2.35 10.79
C PRO A 54 5.09 2.32 10.41
N SER A 55 5.94 3.08 11.12
CA SER A 55 7.39 3.12 10.87
C SER A 55 8.08 1.74 10.92
N SER A 56 7.47 0.79 11.64
CA SER A 56 7.91 -0.59 11.79
C SER A 56 7.46 -1.54 10.67
N VAL A 57 6.61 -1.09 9.73
CA VAL A 57 6.04 -1.90 8.65
C VAL A 57 6.35 -1.26 7.31
N SER A 58 6.75 -2.07 6.33
CA SER A 58 7.04 -1.61 4.97
C SER A 58 6.50 -2.57 3.93
N LEU A 59 6.04 -2.02 2.80
CA LEU A 59 5.71 -2.79 1.60
C LEU A 59 6.99 -3.10 0.80
N CYS A 60 7.41 -4.36 0.80
CA CYS A 60 8.59 -4.87 0.11
C CYS A 60 8.17 -5.83 -1.01
N GLY A 61 8.33 -5.42 -2.27
CA GLY A 61 7.71 -6.14 -3.39
C GLY A 61 6.19 -6.10 -3.25
N ASP A 62 5.56 -7.26 -3.09
CA ASP A 62 4.10 -7.38 -2.88
C ASP A 62 3.76 -7.82 -1.45
N GLU A 63 4.72 -7.86 -0.54
CA GLU A 63 4.53 -8.28 0.84
C GLU A 63 4.66 -7.12 1.82
N PHE A 64 3.78 -7.09 2.82
CA PHE A 64 3.92 -6.22 3.97
C PHE A 64 4.80 -6.92 5.00
N ILE A 65 5.97 -6.34 5.27
CA ILE A 65 6.95 -6.89 6.20
C ILE A 65 6.98 -6.03 7.46
N GLY A 66 6.91 -6.68 8.61
CA GLY A 66 6.95 -6.00 9.91
C GLY A 66 7.59 -6.88 11.00
N PRO A 67 7.66 -6.38 12.24
CA PRO A 67 8.26 -7.09 13.36
C PRO A 67 7.42 -8.32 13.77
N TYR A 68 8.11 -9.43 14.05
CA TYR A 68 7.49 -10.66 14.53
C TYR A 68 6.95 -10.49 15.96
N TYR A 69 7.77 -9.94 16.86
CA TYR A 69 7.41 -9.74 18.26
C TYR A 69 6.52 -8.52 18.43
N ALA A 70 5.55 -8.62 19.36
CA ALA A 70 4.59 -7.54 19.60
C ALA A 70 5.24 -6.29 20.22
N GLU A 71 6.27 -6.46 21.05
CA GLU A 71 7.03 -5.39 21.69
C GLU A 71 7.79 -4.48 20.71
N ASP A 72 8.04 -4.97 19.50
CA ASP A 72 8.74 -4.23 18.44
C ASP A 72 7.77 -3.48 17.51
N ARG A 73 6.44 -3.60 17.72
CA ARG A 73 5.41 -2.97 16.87
C ARG A 73 5.13 -1.53 17.33
N ASP A 74 5.00 -0.64 16.36
CA ASP A 74 4.68 0.77 16.56
C ASP A 74 3.29 1.12 15.98
N PHE A 75 2.24 0.47 16.47
CA PHE A 75 0.88 0.59 15.89
C PHE A 75 0.00 1.60 16.63
N ASP A 76 0.54 2.35 17.59
CA ASP A 76 -0.24 3.32 18.34
C ASP A 76 -0.78 4.42 17.40
N GLY A 77 -2.09 4.68 17.46
CA GLY A 77 -2.77 5.61 16.56
C GLY A 77 -3.07 5.10 15.15
N TYR A 78 -2.70 3.85 14.81
CA TYR A 78 -3.05 3.21 13.55
C TYR A 78 -4.34 2.37 13.68
N PRO A 79 -5.12 2.22 12.60
CA PRO A 79 -6.31 1.39 12.63
C PRO A 79 -5.94 -0.08 12.84
N THR A 80 -6.75 -0.78 13.64
CA THR A 80 -6.62 -2.22 13.91
C THR A 80 -7.92 -2.95 13.60
N ASP A 81 -7.80 -4.21 13.21
CA ASP A 81 -8.93 -5.12 12.99
C ASP A 81 -9.52 -5.67 14.30
N GLU A 82 -10.51 -6.55 14.19
CA GLU A 82 -11.19 -7.18 15.34
C GLU A 82 -10.30 -8.10 16.19
N ASP A 83 -9.12 -8.48 15.68
CA ASP A 83 -8.12 -9.31 16.34
C ASP A 83 -6.96 -8.46 16.92
N ASP A 84 -7.11 -7.14 17.02
CA ASP A 84 -6.09 -6.17 17.43
C ASP A 84 -4.82 -6.22 16.53
N ARG A 85 -4.97 -6.60 15.26
CA ARG A 85 -3.88 -6.58 14.27
C ARG A 85 -3.99 -5.33 13.41
N LEU A 86 -2.87 -4.90 12.84
CA LEU A 86 -2.84 -3.73 11.94
C LEU A 86 -3.81 -3.92 10.76
N ASP A 87 -4.74 -2.99 10.60
CA ASP A 87 -5.66 -2.96 9.47
C ASP A 87 -5.01 -2.21 8.29
N ILE A 88 -4.18 -2.94 7.55
CA ILE A 88 -3.48 -2.42 6.38
C ILE A 88 -4.46 -1.93 5.31
N LYS A 89 -5.64 -2.57 5.20
CA LYS A 89 -6.64 -2.16 4.22
C LYS A 89 -7.16 -0.76 4.52
N ALA A 90 -7.57 -0.53 5.77
CA ALA A 90 -8.07 0.78 6.20
C ALA A 90 -7.02 1.89 6.04
N ILE A 91 -5.73 1.59 6.22
CA ILE A 91 -4.63 2.54 5.97
C ILE A 91 -4.56 2.90 4.49
N VAL A 92 -4.51 1.89 3.61
CA VAL A 92 -4.37 2.12 2.17
C VAL A 92 -5.61 2.81 1.58
N GLU A 93 -6.81 2.45 2.04
CA GLU A 93 -8.06 3.12 1.64
C GLU A 93 -8.13 4.60 2.07
N GLY A 94 -7.29 5.03 3.01
CA GLY A 94 -7.15 6.44 3.40
C GLY A 94 -6.30 7.29 2.46
N ILE A 95 -5.61 6.68 1.49
CA ILE A 95 -4.73 7.37 0.53
C ILE A 95 -5.56 7.86 -0.65
N ASP A 96 -5.40 9.15 -1.01
CA ASP A 96 -6.04 9.72 -2.20
C ASP A 96 -5.27 9.33 -3.47
N PHE A 97 -5.56 8.13 -3.97
CA PHE A 97 -4.98 7.61 -5.22
C PHE A 97 -5.17 8.57 -6.40
N TRP A 98 -6.34 9.20 -6.52
CA TRP A 98 -6.66 10.04 -7.67
C TRP A 98 -5.91 11.36 -7.66
N ALA A 99 -5.63 11.91 -6.47
CA ALA A 99 -4.73 13.06 -6.36
C ALA A 99 -3.31 12.73 -6.86
N ILE A 100 -2.78 11.55 -6.50
CA ILE A 100 -1.47 11.08 -6.97
C ILE A 100 -1.50 10.87 -8.50
N ALA A 101 -2.53 10.18 -9.01
CA ALA A 101 -2.65 9.95 -10.45
C ALA A 101 -2.69 11.27 -11.24
N ALA A 102 -3.42 12.27 -10.77
CA ALA A 102 -3.53 13.57 -11.43
C ALA A 102 -2.19 14.32 -11.54
N GLU A 103 -1.22 14.08 -10.67
CA GLU A 103 0.12 14.68 -10.77
C GLU A 103 0.93 14.14 -11.97
N HIS A 104 0.53 12.98 -12.50
CA HIS A 104 1.20 12.25 -13.58
C HIS A 104 0.34 12.10 -14.84
N ASP A 105 -0.70 12.93 -14.98
CA ASP A 105 -1.47 13.06 -16.21
C ASP A 105 -0.58 13.67 -17.31
N THR A 106 -0.43 12.97 -18.43
CA THR A 106 0.43 13.38 -19.56
C THR A 106 -0.31 14.19 -20.63
N THR A 107 -1.62 14.34 -20.47
CA THR A 107 -2.51 15.07 -21.39
C THR A 107 -2.78 16.51 -20.94
N ALA A 108 -2.40 16.85 -19.70
CA ALA A 108 -2.60 18.14 -19.05
C ALA A 108 -1.75 19.29 -19.64
#